data_AF-A0A956VXJ8-F1
#
_entry.id   AF-A0A956VXJ8-F1
#
_cell.length_a   1.000
_cell.length_b   1.000
_cell.length_c   1.000
_cell.angle_alpha   90.00
_cell.angle_beta   90.00
_cell.angle_gamma   90.00
#
_symmetry.space_group_name_H-M   'P 1'
#
loop_
_entity.id
_entity.type
_entity.pdbx_description
1 polymer ?
#
loop_
_entity_poly.entity_id
_entity_poly.type
_entity_poly.pdbx_seq_one_letter_code
_entity_poly.pdbx_strand_id
1 'polypeptide(L)' 'EPVRVALPRGDLRGPVDAHLRDVDFVVEGYGSGARTYTFGVEERPGIAVRVFSDADIPIQVALGNYDLGIA' A
#
# COMPACT_ATOMS: atom_id res chain seq x y z
N GLU A 1 -11.75 -0.54 -13.22
CA GLU A 1 -11.32 -1.21 -11.98
C GLU A 1 -10.42 -0.24 -11.20
N PRO A 2 -10.39 -0.29 -9.85
CA PRO A 2 -9.48 0.56 -9.09
C PRO A 2 -8.02 0.16 -9.34
N VAL A 3 -7.10 1.12 -9.25
CA VAL A 3 -5.66 0.87 -9.26
C VAL A 3 -5.28 0.19 -7.94
N ARG A 4 -4.67 -0.98 -8.02
CA ARG A 4 -4.29 -1.83 -6.89
C ARG A 4 -2.83 -1.60 -6.55
N VAL A 5 -2.57 -1.09 -5.35
CA VAL A 5 -1.23 -0.76 -4.87
C VAL A 5 -0.83 -1.71 -3.74
N ALA A 6 0.35 -2.31 -3.87
CA ALA A 6 0.94 -3.17 -2.85
C ALA A 6 1.95 -2.36 -2.01
N LEU A 7 1.75 -2.32 -0.70
CA LEU A 7 2.64 -1.64 0.25
C LEU A 7 3.33 -2.63 1.20
N PRO A 8 4.52 -2.31 1.70
CA PRO A 8 5.26 -3.22 2.57
C PRO A 8 4.70 -3.19 4.00
N ARG A 9 4.87 -4.30 4.70
CA ARG A 9 4.61 -4.44 6.14
C ARG A 9 5.91 -4.28 6.93
N GLY A 10 5.80 -4.29 8.26
CA GLY A 10 6.98 -4.34 9.13
C GLY A 10 7.77 -3.03 9.14
N ASP A 11 9.10 -3.13 9.07
CA ASP A 11 10.01 -2.01 9.32
C ASP A 11 9.91 -0.90 8.27
N LEU A 12 9.60 -1.25 7.01
CA LEU A 12 9.41 -0.29 5.93
C LEU A 12 8.10 0.50 6.04
N ARG A 13 7.14 0.06 6.88
CA ARG A 13 5.82 0.68 6.97
C ARG A 13 5.89 2.15 7.37
N GLY A 14 6.63 2.47 8.42
CA GLY A 14 6.76 3.85 8.91
C GLY A 14 7.41 4.80 7.91
N PRO A 15 8.60 4.45 7.36
CA PRO A 15 9.26 5.25 6.34
C PRO A 15 8.42 5.48 5.07
N VAL A 16 7.74 4.42 4.58
CA VAL A 16 6.87 4.53 3.39
C VAL A 16 5.65 5.38 3.68
N ASP A 17 4.98 5.18 4.82
CA ASP A 17 3.83 5.98 5.24
C ASP A 17 4.18 7.48 5.38
N ALA A 18 5.37 7.80 5.88
CA ALA A 18 5.86 9.19 5.92
C ALA A 18 6.03 9.79 4.51
N HIS A 19 6.71 9.09 3.60
CA HIS A 19 6.91 9.58 2.23
C HIS A 19 5.61 9.71 1.44
N LEU A 20 4.65 8.80 1.66
CA LEU A 20 3.34 8.88 1.03
C LEU A 20 2.56 10.10 1.52
N ARG A 21 2.63 10.45 2.80
CA ARG A 21 1.99 11.68 3.31
C ARG A 21 2.63 12.95 2.77
N ASP A 22 3.94 12.97 2.53
CA ASP A 22 4.63 14.12 1.93
C ASP A 22 4.12 14.46 0.52
N VAL A 23 3.45 13.52 -0.14
CA VAL A 23 2.81 13.68 -1.46
C VAL A 23 1.29 13.60 -1.41
N ASP A 24 0.70 13.88 -0.25
CA ASP A 24 -0.75 13.85 0.01
C ASP A 24 -1.39 12.48 -0.32
N PHE A 25 -0.64 11.38 -0.21
CA PHE A 25 -1.14 10.01 -0.36
C PHE A 25 -1.39 9.39 1.02
N VAL A 26 -2.55 9.70 1.59
CA VAL A 26 -2.92 9.23 2.93
C VAL A 26 -3.64 7.90 2.84
N VAL A 27 -2.98 6.83 3.31
CA VAL A 27 -3.57 5.49 3.46
C VAL A 27 -4.05 5.34 4.90
N GLU A 28 -5.37 5.44 5.10
CA GLU A 28 -5.96 5.40 6.44
C GLU A 28 -5.57 4.11 7.17
N GLY A 29 -5.01 4.20 8.37
CA GLY A 29 -4.68 3.03 9.19
C GLY A 29 -3.45 2.21 8.76
N TYR A 30 -2.78 2.57 7.66
CA TYR A 30 -1.52 1.92 7.25
C TYR A 30 -0.41 2.20 8.27
N GLY A 31 -0.16 3.46 8.61
CA GLY A 31 0.84 3.86 9.60
C GLY A 31 0.66 3.26 10.99
N SER A 32 -0.58 2.99 11.41
CA SER A 32 -0.90 2.51 12.76
C SER A 32 -0.76 0.99 12.93
N GLY A 33 -0.55 0.22 11.86
CA GLY A 33 -0.39 -1.23 11.93
C GLY A 33 -1.70 -1.95 12.21
N ALA A 34 -2.81 -1.39 11.72
CA ALA A 34 -4.11 -2.02 11.81
C ALA A 34 -4.08 -3.46 11.26
N ARG A 35 -4.88 -4.35 11.86
CA ARG A 35 -5.01 -5.75 11.41
C ARG A 35 -5.70 -5.89 10.05
N THR A 36 -6.27 -4.81 9.55
CA THR A 36 -6.88 -4.77 8.22
C THR A 36 -5.78 -4.74 7.18
N TYR A 37 -5.86 -5.60 6.17
CA TYR A 37 -4.85 -5.68 5.12
C TYR A 37 -5.20 -4.84 3.90
N THR A 38 -6.46 -4.41 3.76
CA THR A 38 -6.95 -3.59 2.66
C THR A 38 -7.33 -2.21 3.17
N PHE A 39 -6.84 -1.18 2.50
CA PHE A 39 -7.01 0.21 2.91
C PHE A 39 -7.56 1.05 1.76
N GLY A 40 -8.39 2.03 2.12
CA GLY A 40 -8.74 3.14 1.23
C GLY A 40 -7.65 4.21 1.24
N VAL A 41 -7.63 5.03 0.19
CA VAL A 41 -6.80 6.24 0.12
C VAL A 41 -7.73 7.44 0.20
N GLU A 42 -7.44 8.37 1.12
CA GLU A 42 -8.25 9.57 1.30
C GLU A 42 -8.43 10.31 -0.02
N GLU A 43 -9.67 10.74 -0.30
CA GLU A 43 -10.08 11.49 -1.50
C GLU A 43 -9.75 10.81 -2.85
N ARG A 44 -9.36 9.53 -2.84
CA ARG A 44 -8.99 8.76 -4.04
C ARG A 44 -9.74 7.42 -4.12
N PRO A 45 -11.06 7.42 -4.41
CA PRO A 45 -11.88 6.19 -4.47
C PRO A 45 -11.48 5.21 -5.58
N GLY A 46 -10.64 5.65 -6.54
CA GLY A 46 -10.11 4.81 -7.61
C GLY A 46 -8.87 4.01 -7.22
N ILE A 47 -8.44 4.01 -5.95
CA ILE A 47 -7.23 3.32 -5.50
C ILE A 47 -7.57 2.36 -4.37
N ALA A 48 -7.07 1.14 -4.47
CA ALA A 48 -7.16 0.12 -3.44
C ALA A 48 -5.75 -0.28 -3.00
N VAL A 49 -5.46 -0.17 -1.70
CA VAL A 49 -4.15 -0.51 -1.15
C VAL A 49 -4.24 -1.83 -0.41
N ARG A 50 -3.24 -2.69 -0.56
CA ARG A 50 -3.06 -3.87 0.29
C ARG A 50 -1.62 -4.02 0.76
N VAL A 51 -1.48 -4.52 1.98
CA VAL A 51 -0.18 -4.73 2.61
C VAL A 51 0.32 -6.17 2.43
N PHE A 52 1.59 -6.31 2.08
CA PHE A 52 2.27 -7.58 1.82
C PHE A 52 3.63 -7.65 2.54
N SER A 53 4.23 -8.84 2.55
CA SER A 53 5.67 -8.93 2.82
C SER A 53 6.45 -8.40 1.62
N ASP A 54 7.60 -7.77 1.85
CA ASP A 54 8.39 -7.12 0.79
C ASP A 54 8.76 -8.10 -0.33
N ALA A 55 9.01 -9.37 0.03
CA ALA A 55 9.29 -10.45 -0.91
C ALA A 55 8.09 -10.83 -1.79
N ASP A 56 6.86 -10.67 -1.30
CA ASP A 56 5.64 -11.00 -2.05
C ASP A 56 5.25 -9.90 -3.04
N ILE A 57 5.64 -8.64 -2.79
CA ILE A 57 5.21 -7.49 -3.60
C ILE A 57 5.61 -7.63 -5.08
N PRO A 58 6.87 -7.92 -5.45
CA PRO A 58 7.25 -8.12 -6.84
C PRO A 58 6.48 -9.27 -7.51
N ILE A 59 6.18 -10.34 -6.76
CA ILE A 59 5.41 -11.49 -7.27
C ILE A 59 3.99 -11.06 -7.61
N GLN A 60 3.33 -10.29 -6.73
CA GLN A 60 1.98 -9.81 -6.96
C GLN A 60 1.88 -8.88 -8.19
N VAL A 61 2.88 -8.02 -8.40
CA VAL A 61 2.94 -7.16 -9.58
C VAL A 61 3.21 -7.97 -10.85
N ALA A 62 4.17 -8.90 -10.83
CA ALA A 62 4.51 -9.72 -11.99
C ALA A 62 3.35 -10.60 -12.48
N LEU A 63 2.50 -11.06 -11.56
CA LEU A 63 1.29 -11.84 -11.87
C LEU A 63 0.09 -10.98 -12.32
N GLY A 64 0.19 -9.65 -12.28
CA GLY A 64 -0.93 -8.74 -12.59
C GLY A 64 -2.02 -8.71 -11.52
N ASN A 65 -1.76 -9.27 -10.34
CA ASN A 65 -2.67 -9.18 -9.20
C ASN A 65 -2.71 -7.75 -8.63
N TYR A 66 -1.63 -7.00 -8.79
CA TYR A 66 -1.46 -5.60 -8.39
C TYR A 66 -0.81 -4.80 -9.52
N ASP A 67 -1.16 -3.52 -9.59
CA ASP A 67 -0.75 -2.63 -10.68
C ASP A 67 0.55 -1.89 -10.35
N LEU A 68 0.85 -1.70 -9.06
CA LEU A 68 2.07 -1.07 -8.55
C LEU A 68 2.47 -1.67 -7.19
N GLY A 69 3.77 -1.65 -6.88
CA GLY A 69 4.30 -2.01 -5.57
C GLY A 69 5.42 -1.09 -5.10
N ILE A 70 5.53 -0.89 -3.78
CA ILE A 70 6.69 -0.29 -3.10
C ILE A 70 7.31 -1.38 -2.23
N ALA A 71 8.59 -1.69 -2.44
CA ALA A 71 9.33 -2.73 -1.71
C ALA A 71 10.80 -2.33 -1.55
#